data_AF-A0A0A2TIA2-F1
#
_entry.id   AF-A0A0A2TIA2-F1
#
_cell.length_a   1.000
_cell.length_b   1.000
_cell.length_c   1.000
_cell.angle_alpha   90.00
_cell.angle_beta   90.00
_cell.angle_gamma   90.00
#
_symmetry.space_group_name_H-M   'P 1'
#
loop_
_entity.id
_entity.type
_entity.pdbx_description
1 polymer ?
#
loop_
_entity_poly.entity_id
_entity_poly.type
_entity_poly.pdbx_seq_one_letter_code
_entity_poly.pdbx_strand_id
1 'polypeptide(L)'
;MDTPTLLFQLNRKECMSLQHPSQKFVQLQFVMLGVAFLFGIMFFIKTSFAFFLLFVFYALAFSLVFEGLAHYSRQEMLPFIEQVIRALFIVIFATILYF
;
A
#
# COMPACT_ATOMS: atom_id res chain seq x y z
N MET A 1 10.19 44.61 17.67
CA MET A 1 10.46 43.16 17.57
C MET A 1 9.19 42.47 18.03
N ASP A 2 8.29 42.30 17.08
CA ASP A 2 6.88 42.06 17.33
C ASP A 2 6.62 40.55 17.49
N THR A 3 6.08 40.20 18.65
CA THR A 3 5.71 38.85 19.09
C THR A 3 4.69 38.07 18.22
N PRO A 4 3.76 38.66 17.43
CA PRO A 4 2.78 37.85 16.68
C PRO A 4 3.39 37.07 15.50
N THR A 5 4.53 37.50 14.96
CA THR A 5 5.13 36.86 13.78
C THR A 5 5.82 35.52 14.12
N LEU A 6 6.33 35.37 15.35
CA LEU A 6 6.98 34.13 15.82
C LEU A 6 5.97 33.00 16.08
N LEU A 7 4.79 33.31 16.63
CA LEU A 7 3.73 32.32 16.84
C LEU A 7 3.16 31.79 15.52
N PHE A 8 3.03 32.64 14.50
CA PHE A 8 2.57 32.21 13.17
C PHE A 8 3.60 31.29 12.47
N GLN A 9 4.89 31.53 12.68
CA GLN A 9 5.97 30.68 12.15
C GLN A 9 6.09 29.35 12.91
N LEU A 10 5.86 29.35 14.23
CA LEU A 10 5.83 28.12 15.05
C LEU A 10 4.66 27.22 14.67
N ASN A 11 3.43 27.76 14.57
CA ASN A 11 2.24 27.00 14.15
C ASN A 11 2.37 26.46 12.70
N ARG A 12 3.01 27.22 11.80
CA ARG A 12 3.27 26.79 10.42
C ARG A 12 4.32 25.66 10.35
N LYS A 13 5.36 25.68 11.20
CA LYS A 13 6.38 24.62 11.25
C LYS A 13 5.84 23.30 11.81
N GLU A 14 4.94 23.35 12.80
CA GLU A 14 4.31 22.13 13.33
C GLU A 14 3.40 21.47 12.28
N CYS A 15 2.61 22.26 11.54
CA CYS A 15 1.72 21.74 10.50
C CYS A 15 2.47 21.15 9.29
N MET A 16 3.72 21.58 9.04
CA MET A 16 4.54 21.07 7.92
C MET A 16 5.38 19.83 8.30
N SER A 17 5.59 19.56 9.59
CA SER A 17 6.39 18.41 10.05
C SER A 17 5.60 17.09 10.16
N LEU A 18 4.27 17.14 10.10
CA LEU A 18 3.39 15.96 10.18
C LEU A 18 3.21 15.21 8.84
N GLN A 19 4.03 15.46 7.83
CA GLN A 19 3.81 14.88 6.49
C GLN A 19 4.67 13.67 6.12
N HIS A 20 5.68 13.29 6.89
CA HIS A 20 6.77 12.49 6.31
C HIS A 20 6.96 11.00 6.63
N PRO A 21 6.24 10.32 7.55
CA PRO A 21 6.37 8.87 7.67
C PRO A 21 5.53 8.11 6.64
N SER A 22 4.39 8.66 6.21
CA SER A 22 3.45 7.88 5.40
C SER A 22 3.67 7.92 3.89
N GLN A 23 4.37 8.93 3.36
CA GLN A 23 4.73 8.94 1.94
C GLN A 23 5.64 7.76 1.56
N LYS A 24 6.50 7.29 2.48
CA LYS A 24 7.38 6.16 2.21
C LYS A 24 6.63 4.83 2.02
N PHE A 25 5.54 4.63 2.75
CA PHE A 25 4.73 3.43 2.61
C PHE A 25 3.91 3.42 1.31
N VAL A 26 3.35 4.58 0.92
CA VAL A 26 2.66 4.74 -0.37
C VAL A 26 3.64 4.54 -1.53
N GLN A 27 4.87 5.03 -1.40
CA GLN A 27 5.92 4.79 -2.40
C GLN A 27 6.26 3.29 -2.51
N LEU A 28 6.36 2.58 -1.38
CA LEU A 28 6.61 1.14 -1.36
C LEU A 28 5.46 0.32 -1.98
N GLN A 29 4.21 0.77 -1.79
CA GLN A 29 3.03 0.19 -2.44
C GLN A 29 3.10 0.36 -3.96
N PHE A 30 3.44 1.55 -4.47
CA PHE A 30 3.61 1.76 -5.91
C PHE A 30 4.73 0.88 -6.51
N VAL A 31 5.81 0.65 -5.75
CA VAL A 31 6.87 -0.29 -6.15
C VAL A 31 6.34 -1.72 -6.19
N MET A 32 5.62 -2.18 -5.16
CA MET A 32 5.03 -3.51 -5.13
C MET A 32 3.99 -3.72 -6.23
N LEU A 33 3.18 -2.72 -6.53
CA LEU A 33 2.21 -2.74 -7.63
C LEU A 33 2.93 -2.84 -8.99
N GLY A 34 4.02 -2.09 -9.18
CA GLY A 34 4.87 -2.18 -10.36
C GLY A 34 5.51 -3.56 -10.52
N VAL A 35 5.98 -4.16 -9.42
CA VAL A 35 6.52 -5.53 -9.40
C VAL A 35 5.43 -6.54 -9.76
N ALA A 36 4.24 -6.45 -9.15
CA ALA A 36 3.11 -7.32 -9.47
C ALA A 36 2.70 -7.20 -10.95
N PHE A 37 2.74 -6.00 -11.52
CA PHE A 37 2.45 -5.77 -12.94
C PHE A 37 3.49 -6.44 -13.85
N LEU A 38 4.79 -6.34 -13.54
CA LEU A 38 5.85 -7.02 -14.28
C LEU A 38 5.70 -8.54 -14.22
N PHE A 39 5.41 -9.11 -13.04
CA PHE A 39 5.14 -10.54 -12.90
C PHE A 39 3.88 -10.98 -13.66
N GLY A 40 2.83 -10.14 -13.69
CA GLY A 40 1.62 -10.37 -14.48
C GLY A 40 1.90 -10.43 -15.99
N ILE A 41 2.75 -9.54 -16.50
CA ILE A 41 3.19 -9.58 -17.91
C ILE A 41 4.01 -10.85 -18.19
N MET A 42 4.93 -11.22 -17.30
CA MET A 42 5.72 -12.45 -17.45
C MET A 42 4.83 -13.70 -17.48
N PHE A 43 3.78 -13.74 -16.66
CA PHE A 43 2.79 -14.83 -16.70
C PHE A 43 2.08 -14.91 -18.05
N PHE A 44 1.72 -13.76 -18.65
CA PHE A 44 1.05 -13.73 -19.95
C PHE A 44 1.92 -14.28 -21.09
N ILE A 45 3.25 -14.10 -21.00
CA ILE A 45 4.22 -14.60 -21.98
C ILE A 45 4.46 -16.11 -21.81
N LYS A 46 4.38 -16.65 -20.59
CA LYS A 46 4.51 -18.09 -20.30
C LYS A 46 3.35 -18.60 -19.43
N THR A 47 2.20 -18.75 -20.06
CA THR A 47 0.95 -19.23 -19.46
C THR A 47 1.00 -20.68 -18.96
N SER A 48 1.99 -21.48 -19.35
CA SER A 48 2.13 -22.88 -18.89
C SER A 48 2.41 -23.04 -17.40
N PHE A 49 2.77 -21.96 -16.69
CA PHE A 49 3.06 -22.00 -15.26
C PHE A 49 1.99 -21.24 -14.47
N ALA A 50 0.84 -21.90 -14.24
CA ALA A 50 -0.25 -21.39 -13.39
C ALA A 50 0.21 -20.95 -11.98
N PHE A 51 1.33 -21.50 -11.49
CA PHE A 51 1.98 -21.06 -10.25
C PHE A 51 2.42 -19.58 -10.23
N PHE A 52 2.79 -18.99 -11.37
CA PHE A 52 3.14 -17.56 -11.41
C PHE A 52 1.92 -16.67 -11.16
N LEU A 53 0.72 -17.11 -11.57
CA LEU A 53 -0.51 -16.38 -11.31
C LEU A 53 -0.82 -16.31 -9.81
N LEU A 54 -0.65 -17.41 -9.07
CA LEU A 54 -0.72 -17.44 -7.61
C LEU A 54 0.26 -16.44 -6.98
N PHE A 55 1.50 -16.41 -7.49
CA PHE A 55 2.54 -15.51 -6.99
C PHE A 55 2.19 -14.04 -7.20
N VAL A 56 1.58 -13.70 -8.35
CA VAL A 56 1.08 -12.34 -8.63
C VAL A 56 -0.03 -11.97 -7.66
N PHE A 57 -1.00 -12.86 -7.42
CA PHE A 57 -2.09 -12.58 -6.49
C PHE A 57 -1.60 -12.45 -5.05
N TYR A 58 -0.63 -13.25 -4.63
CA TYR A 58 -0.04 -13.12 -3.29
C TYR A 58 0.78 -11.84 -3.15
N ALA A 59 1.54 -11.46 -4.17
CA ALA A 59 2.26 -10.18 -4.20
C ALA A 59 1.28 -8.99 -4.11
N LEU A 60 0.15 -9.06 -4.83
CA LEU A 60 -0.91 -8.05 -4.74
C LEU A 60 -1.53 -8.00 -3.35
N ALA A 61 -1.91 -9.14 -2.76
CA ALA A 61 -2.46 -9.18 -1.40
C ALA A 61 -1.48 -8.60 -0.37
N PHE A 62 -0.20 -8.92 -0.50
CA PHE A 62 0.85 -8.38 0.38
C PHE A 62 1.03 -6.87 0.21
N SER A 63 0.93 -6.35 -1.02
CA SER A 63 0.93 -4.92 -1.29
C SER A 63 -0.21 -4.20 -0.56
N LEU A 64 -1.41 -4.78 -0.53
CA LEU A 64 -2.57 -4.21 0.15
C LEU A 64 -2.42 -4.25 1.68
N VAL A 65 -1.79 -5.30 2.23
CA VAL A 65 -1.49 -5.37 3.68
C VAL A 65 -0.54 -4.24 4.09
N PHE A 66 0.48 -3.94 3.28
CA PHE A 66 1.37 -2.81 3.55
C PHE A 66 0.68 -1.45 3.43
N GLU A 67 -0.22 -1.29 2.47
CA GLU A 67 -1.05 -0.10 2.35
C GLU A 67 -1.96 0.06 3.58
N GLY A 68 -2.59 -1.02 4.03
CA GLY A 68 -3.34 -1.03 5.29
C GLY A 68 -2.48 -0.58 6.47
N LEU A 69 -1.28 -1.14 6.65
CA LEU A 69 -0.35 -0.75 7.71
C LEU A 69 0.03 0.75 7.63
N ALA A 70 0.14 1.30 6.42
CA ALA A 70 0.38 2.73 6.20
C ALA A 70 -0.79 3.59 6.73
N HIS A 71 -2.03 3.15 6.52
CA HIS A 71 -3.24 3.81 7.00
C HIS A 71 -3.42 3.65 8.52
N TYR A 72 -3.07 2.49 9.07
CA TYR A 72 -3.03 2.27 10.52
C TYR A 72 -2.06 3.25 11.21
N SER A 73 -0.90 3.50 10.60
CA SER A 73 0.06 4.52 11.06
C SER A 73 -0.50 5.96 11.02
N ARG A 74 -1.56 6.22 10.25
CA ARG A 74 -2.25 7.53 10.19
C ARG A 74 -3.45 7.63 11.15
N GLN A 75 -3.69 6.62 11.98
CA GLN A 75 -4.90 6.48 12.83
C GLN A 75 -6.22 6.36 12.04
N GLU A 76 -6.14 6.10 10.73
CA GLU A 76 -7.30 5.92 9.86
C GLU A 76 -7.68 4.42 9.82
N MET A 77 -8.50 3.99 10.77
CA MET A 77 -8.89 2.57 10.94
C MET A 77 -9.79 2.04 9.81
N LEU A 78 -10.65 2.89 9.23
CA LEU A 78 -11.55 2.50 8.16
C LEU A 78 -10.81 2.01 6.90
N PRO A 79 -9.86 2.76 6.32
CA PRO A 79 -9.10 2.30 5.16
C PRO A 79 -8.18 1.12 5.49
N PHE A 80 -7.72 0.96 6.73
CA PHE A 80 -6.99 -0.24 7.13
C PHE A 80 -7.86 -1.50 6.98
N ILE A 81 -9.07 -1.47 7.54
CA ILE A 81 -10.00 -2.61 7.49
C ILE A 81 -10.39 -2.93 6.04
N GLU A 82 -10.66 -1.91 5.22
CA GLU A 82 -10.98 -2.11 3.81
C GLU A 82 -9.84 -2.82 3.06
N GLN A 83 -8.59 -2.40 3.28
CA GLN A 83 -7.43 -2.99 2.61
C GLN A 83 -7.15 -4.42 3.07
N VAL A 84 -7.36 -4.72 4.36
CA VAL A 84 -7.25 -6.08 4.90
C VAL A 84 -8.33 -7.00 4.33
N ILE A 85 -9.58 -6.53 4.26
CA ILE A 85 -10.69 -7.28 3.66
C ILE A 85 -10.39 -7.55 2.18
N ARG A 86 -9.88 -6.55 1.44
CA ARG A 86 -9.51 -6.70 0.03
C ARG A 86 -8.37 -7.70 -0.16
N ALA A 87 -7.34 -7.66 0.68
CA ALA A 87 -6.25 -8.65 0.66
C ALA A 87 -6.78 -10.07 0.92
N LEU A 88 -7.69 -10.23 1.89
CA LEU A 88 -8.32 -11.50 2.20
C LEU A 88 -9.10 -12.07 1.02
N PHE A 89 -9.90 -11.23 0.34
CA PHE A 89 -10.60 -11.64 -0.87
C PHE A 89 -9.64 -12.11 -1.96
N ILE A 90 -8.54 -11.39 -2.21
CA ILE A 90 -7.55 -11.80 -3.21
C ILE A 90 -6.97 -13.17 -2.87
N VAL A 91 -6.62 -13.44 -1.61
CA VAL A 91 -6.08 -14.74 -1.19
C VAL A 91 -7.10 -15.86 -1.40
N ILE A 92 -8.36 -15.64 -1.00
CA ILE A 92 -9.43 -16.63 -1.15
C ILE A 92 -9.70 -16.90 -2.63
N PHE A 93 -9.90 -15.85 -3.44
CA PHE A 93 -10.13 -15.99 -4.88
C PHE A 93 -8.95 -16.64 -5.60
N ALA A 94 -7.72 -16.26 -5.27
CA ALA A 94 -6.54 -16.85 -5.88
C ALA A 94 -6.39 -18.34 -5.54
N THR A 95 -6.76 -18.73 -4.32
CA THR A 95 -6.74 -20.14 -3.90
C THR A 95 -7.82 -20.94 -4.63
N ILE A 96 -9.05 -20.40 -4.73
CA ILE A 96 -10.17 -21.05 -5.46
C ILE A 96 -9.91 -21.12 -6.97
N LEU A 97 -9.29 -20.10 -7.55
CA LEU A 97 -9.03 -20.08 -9.00
C LEU A 97 -7.91 -21.04 -9.41
N TYR A 98 -7.02 -21.38 -8.48
CA TYR A 98 -5.93 -22.32 -8.72
C TYR A 98 -6.31 -23.78 -8.46
N PHE A 99 -7.14 -24.06 -7.43
CA PHE A 99 -7.59 -25.41 -7.06
C PHE A 99 -8.90 -25.80 -7.77
#